data_AF-A0ABD0J5M2-F1
#
_entry.id   AF-A0ABD0J5M2-F1
#
_cell.length_a   1.000
_cell.length_b   1.000
_cell.length_c   1.000
_cell.angle_alpha   90.00
_cell.angle_beta   90.00
_cell.angle_gamma   90.00
#
_symmetry.space_group_name_H-M   'P 1'
#
loop_
_entity.id
_entity.type
_entity.pdbx_description
1 polymer ?
#
loop_
_entity_poly.entity_id
_entity_poly.type
_entity_poly.pdbx_seq_one_letter_code
_entity_poly.pdbx_strand_id
1 'polypeptide(L)'
;MTAGKQFVSHLETIEGNMKYVSVFITTVLFLPQCIASLDLQQCVSNVIEVDETSSNNVVTCRGAGQNEDITWRYISPSGATATVSTCRPSGSCTNTTPLFSTTRSSSSASSQLTFKLDIKTYRSQYGSLTMICDTPSQDQVSCQLDVVHRSEVTSCNAQFNIAGPQWTVGGTCDVRKASSARGRYGCLWTEHRAESSKFHSSRTNQCDKNPVYGR
;
A
#
# COMPACT_ATOMS: atom_id res chain seq x y z
N MET A 1 26.63 17.02 -16.94
CA MET A 1 27.49 17.26 -18.13
C MET A 1 28.04 15.92 -18.59
N THR A 2 27.47 15.33 -19.64
CA THR A 2 28.09 14.21 -20.35
C THR A 2 27.76 14.38 -21.82
N ALA A 3 28.80 14.61 -22.62
CA ALA A 3 28.72 15.01 -24.02
C ALA A 3 28.32 13.82 -24.91
N GLY A 4 27.25 13.96 -25.69
CA GLY A 4 26.97 13.08 -26.83
C GLY A 4 27.83 13.50 -28.01
N LYS A 5 28.80 12.68 -28.42
CA LYS A 5 29.52 12.87 -29.68
C LYS A 5 28.66 12.33 -30.82
N GLN A 6 28.21 13.22 -31.71
CA GLN A 6 27.71 12.84 -33.03
C GLN A 6 28.90 12.55 -33.96
N PHE A 7 28.88 11.41 -34.65
CA PHE A 7 29.76 11.15 -35.78
C PHE A 7 29.01 11.50 -37.07
N VAL A 8 29.52 12.48 -37.81
CA VAL A 8 29.03 12.86 -39.15
C VAL A 8 29.93 12.17 -40.18
N SER A 9 29.35 11.41 -41.12
CA SER A 9 30.08 10.85 -42.26
C SER A 9 30.10 11.84 -43.43
N HIS A 10 31.26 11.93 -44.10
CA HIS A 10 31.47 12.71 -45.32
C HIS A 10 31.19 11.84 -46.55
N LEU A 11 30.47 12.38 -47.54
CA LEU A 11 30.21 11.72 -48.82
C LEU A 11 31.22 12.24 -49.85
N GLU A 12 32.18 11.41 -50.24
CA GLU A 12 32.98 11.66 -51.44
C GLU A 12 32.38 10.91 -52.63
N THR A 13 32.21 11.65 -53.73
CA THR A 13 31.75 11.10 -55.00
C THR A 13 32.98 10.80 -55.84
N ILE A 14 33.27 9.52 -56.10
CA ILE A 14 34.25 9.11 -57.11
C ILE A 14 33.50 8.38 -58.21
N GLU A 15 33.76 8.82 -59.44
CA GLU A 15 33.12 8.43 -60.69
C GLU A 15 32.84 6.93 -60.83
N GLY A 16 31.60 6.61 -61.20
CA GLY A 16 31.36 5.58 -62.22
C GLY A 16 31.00 4.16 -61.77
N ASN A 17 30.91 3.80 -60.49
CA ASN A 17 30.36 2.50 -60.08
C ASN A 17 29.72 2.54 -58.68
N MET A 18 28.39 2.42 -58.60
CA MET A 18 27.65 2.31 -57.34
C MET A 18 28.07 1.04 -56.58
N LYS A 19 28.81 1.19 -55.48
CA LYS A 19 28.92 0.16 -54.43
C LYS A 19 28.04 0.56 -53.26
N TYR A 20 27.04 -0.27 -52.96
CA TYR A 20 26.19 -0.12 -51.77
C TYR A 20 27.05 -0.30 -50.52
N VAL A 21 27.30 0.79 -49.79
CA VAL A 21 27.85 0.72 -48.43
C VAL A 21 26.66 0.56 -47.48
N SER A 22 26.47 -0.65 -46.96
CA SER A 22 25.43 -0.92 -45.96
C SER A 22 25.86 -0.33 -44.62
N VAL A 23 25.27 0.80 -44.24
CA VAL A 23 25.49 1.45 -42.93
C VAL A 23 24.59 0.78 -41.90
N PHE A 24 25.18 0.02 -40.96
CA PHE A 24 24.46 -0.51 -39.81
C PHE A 24 24.37 0.56 -38.72
N ILE A 25 23.19 1.14 -38.56
CA ILE A 25 22.87 2.04 -37.43
C ILE A 25 22.39 1.17 -36.27
N THR A 26 23.27 0.88 -35.31
CA THR A 26 22.88 0.28 -34.03
C THR A 26 22.25 1.34 -33.14
N THR A 27 20.93 1.47 -33.22
CA THR A 27 20.15 2.31 -32.30
C THR A 27 20.20 1.69 -30.91
N VAL A 28 21.00 2.26 -30.00
CA VAL A 28 20.97 1.88 -28.58
C VAL A 28 19.68 2.43 -27.98
N LEU A 29 18.64 1.59 -27.95
CA LEU A 29 17.40 1.87 -27.24
C LEU A 29 17.68 1.86 -25.73
N PHE A 30 17.93 3.04 -25.16
CA PHE A 30 17.82 3.25 -23.72
C PHE A 30 16.35 3.19 -23.35
N LEU A 31 15.86 1.99 -23.02
CA LEU A 31 14.61 1.83 -22.30
C LEU A 31 14.80 2.54 -20.94
N PRO A 32 13.95 3.51 -20.58
CA PRO A 32 13.97 4.06 -19.24
C PRO A 32 13.69 2.90 -18.29
N GLN A 33 14.70 2.51 -17.53
CA GLN A 33 14.49 1.58 -16.43
C GLN A 33 13.57 2.31 -15.45
N CYS A 34 12.30 1.90 -15.40
CA CYS A 34 11.42 2.27 -14.31
C CYS A 34 12.11 1.82 -13.03
N ILE A 35 12.73 2.76 -12.32
CA ILE A 35 13.21 2.52 -10.96
C ILE A 35 11.93 2.32 -10.14
N ALA A 36 11.59 1.07 -9.86
CA ALA A 36 10.50 0.77 -8.95
C ALA A 36 10.91 1.26 -7.57
N SER A 37 10.12 2.17 -6.99
CA SER A 37 10.30 2.58 -5.60
C SER A 37 9.67 1.56 -4.65
N LEU A 38 10.26 1.41 -3.47
CA LEU A 38 9.70 0.57 -2.41
C LEU A 38 8.30 1.08 -2.00
N ASP A 39 7.35 0.16 -1.85
CA ASP A 39 5.96 0.47 -1.50
C ASP A 39 5.36 -0.59 -0.57
N LEU A 40 4.49 -0.14 0.35
CA LEU A 40 3.64 -0.99 1.19
C LEU A 40 2.21 -0.93 0.66
N GLN A 41 1.78 -1.95 -0.07
CA GLN A 41 0.55 -1.93 -0.86
C GLN A 41 -0.72 -1.63 -0.03
N GLN A 42 -0.77 -2.07 1.23
CA GLN A 42 -1.91 -1.87 2.14
C GLN A 42 -1.82 -0.55 2.93
N CYS A 43 -0.78 0.25 2.71
CA CYS A 43 -0.61 1.53 3.38
C CYS A 43 -1.45 2.61 2.70
N VAL A 44 -2.59 2.95 3.29
CA VAL A 44 -3.46 4.03 2.81
C VAL A 44 -3.42 5.16 3.83
N SER A 45 -3.05 6.36 3.38
CA SER A 45 -2.94 7.53 4.25
C SER A 45 -2.04 7.29 5.47
N ASN A 46 -0.89 6.65 5.24
CA ASN A 46 0.10 6.28 6.27
C ASN A 46 -0.41 5.26 7.31
N VAL A 47 -1.47 4.52 7.01
CA VAL A 47 -1.98 3.46 7.89
C VAL A 47 -2.29 2.16 7.15
N ILE A 48 -1.91 1.04 7.76
CA ILE A 48 -2.35 -0.31 7.41
C ILE A 48 -3.41 -0.72 8.43
N GLU A 49 -4.61 -1.02 7.94
CA GLU A 49 -5.68 -1.55 8.76
C GLU A 49 -5.61 -3.07 8.84
N VAL A 50 -5.64 -3.57 10.07
CA VAL A 50 -5.61 -4.99 10.38
C VAL A 50 -6.92 -5.34 11.06
N ASP A 51 -7.73 -6.18 10.42
CA ASP A 51 -9.03 -6.57 10.94
C ASP A 51 -8.84 -7.68 11.98
N GLU A 52 -9.19 -7.42 13.24
CA GLU A 52 -9.02 -8.37 14.34
C GLU A 52 -9.89 -9.63 14.19
N THR A 53 -10.89 -9.61 13.31
CA THR A 53 -11.76 -10.78 13.02
C THR A 53 -11.27 -11.59 11.81
N SER A 54 -10.32 -11.05 11.04
CA SER A 54 -9.80 -11.70 9.84
C SER A 54 -8.58 -12.56 10.15
N SER A 55 -8.57 -13.79 9.62
CA SER A 55 -7.39 -14.66 9.60
C SER A 55 -6.44 -14.35 8.44
N ASN A 56 -6.79 -13.42 7.55
CA ASN A 56 -6.08 -13.14 6.31
C ASN A 56 -5.55 -11.71 6.23
N ASN A 57 -5.01 -11.21 7.34
CA ASN A 57 -4.31 -9.92 7.32
C ASN A 57 -2.93 -10.12 6.68
N VAL A 58 -2.75 -9.59 5.48
CA VAL A 58 -1.50 -9.68 4.71
C VAL A 58 -1.10 -8.29 4.24
N VAL A 59 0.17 -7.94 4.49
CA VAL A 59 0.82 -6.73 4.01
C VAL A 59 1.85 -7.13 2.96
N THR A 60 1.89 -6.45 1.82
CA THR A 60 2.84 -6.71 0.74
C THR A 60 3.78 -5.53 0.58
N CYS A 61 5.07 -5.81 0.67
CA CYS A 61 6.12 -4.89 0.26
C CYS A 61 6.51 -5.19 -1.19
N ARG A 62 6.60 -4.15 -2.04
CA ARG A 62 6.90 -4.26 -3.47
C ARG A 62 7.97 -3.25 -3.88
N GLY A 63 8.58 -3.46 -5.05
CA GLY A 63 9.53 -2.52 -5.63
C GLY A 63 11.00 -2.79 -5.29
N ALA A 64 11.28 -3.85 -4.54
CA ALA A 64 12.63 -4.28 -4.23
C ALA A 64 13.37 -4.82 -5.47
N GLY A 65 14.70 -4.70 -5.50
CA GLY A 65 15.51 -5.39 -6.51
C GLY A 65 15.35 -6.91 -6.43
N GLN A 66 15.32 -7.58 -7.58
CA GLN A 66 15.16 -9.05 -7.64
C GLN A 66 16.30 -9.80 -6.92
N ASN A 67 17.48 -9.18 -6.81
CA ASN A 67 18.69 -9.74 -6.20
C ASN A 67 19.00 -9.16 -4.81
N GLU A 68 18.04 -8.47 -4.19
CA GLU A 68 18.25 -7.81 -2.90
C GLU A 68 17.47 -8.50 -1.80
N ASP A 69 17.97 -8.43 -0.58
CA ASP A 69 17.22 -8.85 0.61
C ASP A 69 16.09 -7.84 0.90
N ILE A 70 14.93 -8.35 1.29
CA ILE A 70 13.82 -7.55 1.81
C ILE A 70 13.76 -7.78 3.31
N THR A 71 13.92 -6.72 4.10
CA THR A 71 13.83 -6.79 5.55
C THR A 71 12.54 -6.17 6.03
N TRP A 72 11.89 -6.85 6.96
CA TRP A 72 10.72 -6.38 7.67
C TRP A 72 11.10 -6.01 9.09
N ARG A 73 10.70 -4.82 9.53
CA ARG A 73 10.93 -4.34 10.90
C ARG A 73 9.65 -3.73 11.45
N TYR A 74 9.59 -3.56 12.76
CA TYR A 74 8.60 -2.69 13.38
C TYR A 74 9.26 -1.76 14.40
N ILE A 75 8.63 -0.60 14.61
CA ILE A 75 8.89 0.29 15.72
C ILE A 75 7.77 0.10 16.75
N SER A 76 8.13 -0.19 18.00
CA SER A 76 7.21 -0.29 19.13
C SER A 76 6.73 1.09 19.59
N PRO A 77 5.68 1.18 20.43
CA PRO A 77 5.24 2.46 20.99
C PRO A 77 6.30 3.16 21.85
N SER A 78 7.25 2.39 22.39
CA SER A 78 8.41 2.93 23.12
C SER A 78 9.52 3.46 22.22
N GLY A 79 9.38 3.35 20.90
CA GLY A 79 10.39 3.76 19.91
C GLY A 79 11.46 2.69 19.64
N ALA A 80 11.39 1.52 20.28
CA ALA A 80 12.33 0.45 20.03
C ALA A 80 12.08 -0.18 18.66
N THR A 81 13.14 -0.37 17.88
CA THR A 81 13.06 -1.04 16.58
C THR A 81 13.42 -2.51 16.74
N ALA A 82 12.62 -3.39 16.15
CA ALA A 82 12.90 -4.82 16.12
C ALA A 82 12.75 -5.36 14.70
N THR A 83 13.64 -6.27 14.32
CA THR A 83 13.51 -7.04 13.08
C THR A 83 12.41 -8.07 13.24
N VAL A 84 11.58 -8.21 12.21
CA VAL A 84 10.56 -9.26 12.06
C VAL A 84 11.10 -10.41 11.24
N SER A 85 11.69 -10.08 10.08
CA SER A 85 12.29 -11.06 9.21
C SER A 85 13.21 -10.44 8.16
N THR A 86 14.02 -11.30 7.54
CA THR A 86 14.74 -10.98 6.31
C THR A 86 14.46 -12.07 5.28
N CYS A 87 13.99 -11.66 4.10
CA CYS A 87 13.66 -12.53 2.96
C CYS A 87 14.69 -12.36 1.84
N ARG A 88 15.44 -13.42 1.56
CA ARG A 88 16.48 -13.45 0.52
C ARG A 88 15.91 -13.59 -0.89
N PRO A 89 16.68 -13.22 -1.93
CA PRO A 89 16.34 -13.46 -3.33
C PRO A 89 15.99 -14.90 -3.67
N SER A 90 16.55 -15.87 -2.94
CA SER A 90 16.23 -17.30 -3.11
C SER A 90 14.80 -17.67 -2.70
N GLY A 91 14.05 -16.75 -2.08
CA GLY A 91 12.72 -16.98 -1.52
C GLY A 91 12.73 -17.47 -0.06
N SER A 92 13.90 -17.68 0.52
CA SER A 92 14.02 -18.05 1.94
C SER A 92 13.82 -16.84 2.84
N CYS A 93 12.91 -16.95 3.82
CA CYS A 93 12.69 -15.93 4.84
C CYS A 93 13.06 -16.45 6.24
N THR A 94 13.83 -15.66 6.98
CA THR A 94 14.18 -15.96 8.39
C THR A 94 13.37 -15.05 9.30
N ASN A 95 12.40 -15.61 10.03
CA ASN A 95 11.57 -14.86 10.99
C ASN A 95 12.20 -14.88 12.38
N THR A 96 12.16 -13.76 13.09
CA THR A 96 12.75 -13.57 14.44
C THR A 96 11.69 -13.50 15.53
N THR A 97 10.40 -13.49 15.17
CA THR A 97 9.26 -13.34 16.09
C THR A 97 8.10 -14.26 15.69
N PRO A 98 7.35 -14.81 16.66
CA PRO A 98 6.17 -15.62 16.37
C PRO A 98 4.94 -14.79 15.94
N LEU A 99 4.99 -13.46 16.12
CA LEU A 99 3.86 -12.56 15.81
C LEU A 99 3.51 -12.54 14.32
N PHE A 100 4.52 -12.73 13.47
CA PHE A 100 4.40 -12.59 12.04
C PHE A 100 4.99 -13.80 11.30
N SER A 101 4.53 -14.02 10.09
CA SER A 101 5.27 -14.78 9.09
C SER A 101 5.49 -13.97 7.86
N THR A 102 6.60 -14.23 7.18
CA THR A 102 6.88 -13.63 5.90
C THR A 102 7.15 -14.66 4.84
N THR A 103 6.80 -14.31 3.61
CA THR A 103 7.02 -15.13 2.41
C THR A 103 7.57 -14.27 1.29
N ARG A 104 8.32 -14.91 0.40
CA ARG A 104 8.83 -14.31 -0.84
C ARG A 104 9.04 -15.43 -1.85
N SER A 105 8.58 -15.23 -3.07
CA SER A 105 8.92 -16.12 -4.18
C SER A 105 10.34 -15.82 -4.67
N SER A 106 11.06 -16.85 -5.16
CA SER A 106 12.40 -16.67 -5.70
C SER A 106 12.44 -15.59 -6.79
N SER A 107 13.44 -14.71 -6.73
CA SER A 107 13.64 -13.56 -7.64
C SER A 107 12.48 -12.55 -7.69
N SER A 108 11.53 -12.62 -6.74
CA SER A 108 10.43 -11.67 -6.65
C SER A 108 10.92 -10.31 -6.14
N ALA A 109 10.44 -9.24 -6.77
CA ALA A 109 10.56 -7.86 -6.28
C ALA A 109 9.59 -7.54 -5.13
N SER A 110 9.00 -8.56 -4.51
CA SER A 110 7.97 -8.40 -3.49
C SER A 110 8.03 -9.49 -2.42
N SER A 111 7.72 -9.10 -1.19
CA SER A 111 7.56 -9.99 -0.03
C SER A 111 6.23 -9.71 0.66
N GLN A 112 5.65 -10.73 1.26
CA GLN A 112 4.42 -10.62 2.05
C GLN A 112 4.72 -10.84 3.53
N LEU A 113 4.00 -10.12 4.39
CA LEU A 113 3.97 -10.26 5.83
C LEU A 113 2.54 -10.58 6.27
N THR A 114 2.38 -11.65 7.02
CA THR A 114 1.11 -12.17 7.53
C THR A 114 1.12 -12.15 9.06
N PHE A 115 0.02 -11.72 9.67
CA PHE A 115 -0.16 -11.73 11.11
C PHE A 115 -0.58 -13.13 11.58
N LYS A 116 0.13 -13.72 12.55
CA LYS A 116 -0.04 -15.13 12.95
C LYS A 116 -0.82 -15.34 14.25
N LEU A 117 -0.55 -14.53 15.26
CA LEU A 117 -1.26 -14.64 16.53
C LEU A 117 -2.63 -14.00 16.42
N ASP A 118 -3.55 -14.44 17.29
CA ASP A 118 -4.86 -13.82 17.43
C ASP A 118 -4.71 -12.32 17.71
N ILE A 119 -4.99 -11.52 16.68
CA ILE A 119 -4.82 -10.07 16.68
C ILE A 119 -5.67 -9.45 17.79
N LYS A 120 -6.83 -10.05 18.11
CA LYS A 120 -7.71 -9.60 19.20
C LYS A 120 -7.01 -9.71 20.55
N THR A 121 -6.34 -10.82 20.81
CA THR A 121 -5.60 -11.06 22.06
C THR A 121 -4.41 -10.11 22.22
N TYR A 122 -3.74 -9.75 21.11
CA TYR A 122 -2.52 -8.93 21.12
C TYR A 122 -2.74 -7.49 20.63
N ARG A 123 -3.98 -7.00 20.73
CA ARG A 123 -4.38 -5.70 20.20
C ARG A 123 -3.51 -4.53 20.70
N SER A 124 -3.18 -4.51 21.99
CA SER A 124 -2.34 -3.46 22.57
C SER A 124 -0.91 -3.49 22.05
N GLN A 125 -0.40 -4.67 21.70
CA GLN A 125 0.94 -4.83 21.13
C GLN A 125 0.97 -4.42 19.67
N TYR A 126 -0.02 -4.82 18.87
CA TYR A 126 -0.10 -4.50 17.44
C TYR A 126 -0.56 -3.08 17.14
N GLY A 127 -1.52 -2.58 17.92
CA GLY A 127 -2.32 -1.39 17.61
C GLY A 127 -1.59 -0.06 17.60
N SER A 128 -0.29 -0.06 17.82
CA SER A 128 0.55 1.14 17.84
C SER A 128 1.92 0.90 17.21
N LEU A 129 2.10 -0.22 16.51
CA LEU A 129 3.34 -0.50 15.78
C LEU A 129 3.43 0.35 14.52
N THR A 130 4.65 0.70 14.14
CA THR A 130 4.94 1.17 12.78
C THR A 130 5.70 0.08 12.05
N MET A 131 5.09 -0.48 11.00
CA MET A 131 5.75 -1.47 10.15
C MET A 131 6.69 -0.78 9.19
N ILE A 132 7.84 -1.39 8.95
CA ILE A 132 8.84 -0.92 8.02
C ILE A 132 9.17 -2.08 7.07
N CYS A 133 9.26 -1.75 5.78
CA CYS A 133 9.96 -2.56 4.82
C CYS A 133 11.17 -1.79 4.30
N ASP A 134 12.31 -2.45 4.23
CA ASP A 134 13.55 -1.86 3.73
C ASP A 134 14.38 -2.83 2.91
N THR A 135 15.22 -2.26 2.05
CA THR A 135 16.20 -2.98 1.23
C THR A 135 17.56 -2.29 1.34
N PRO A 136 18.68 -2.96 1.03
CA PRO A 136 20.00 -2.33 1.12
C PRO A 136 20.23 -1.15 0.15
N SER A 137 19.51 -1.09 -0.97
CA SER A 137 19.77 -0.13 -2.05
C SER A 137 18.75 1.01 -2.14
N GLN A 138 17.63 0.91 -1.42
CA GLN A 138 16.54 1.88 -1.47
C GLN A 138 16.22 2.42 -0.07
N ASP A 139 15.60 3.59 -0.04
CA ASP A 139 15.04 4.14 1.19
C ASP A 139 13.94 3.23 1.76
N GLN A 140 13.83 3.21 3.08
CA GLN A 140 12.81 2.45 3.77
C GLN A 140 11.41 3.05 3.55
N VAL A 141 10.41 2.19 3.48
CA VAL A 141 8.99 2.58 3.51
C VAL A 141 8.40 2.16 4.84
N SER A 142 7.58 3.02 5.44
CA SER A 142 6.97 2.77 6.74
C SER A 142 5.49 3.10 6.76
N CYS A 143 4.72 2.36 7.56
CA CYS A 143 3.31 2.62 7.73
C CYS A 143 2.84 2.23 9.13
N GLN A 144 1.93 3.01 9.71
CA GLN A 144 1.42 2.73 11.05
C GLN A 144 0.38 1.61 11.00
N LEU A 145 0.36 0.74 11.99
CA LEU A 145 -0.69 -0.28 12.13
C LEU A 145 -1.87 0.28 12.92
N ASP A 146 -3.07 -0.07 12.47
CA ASP A 146 -4.30 0.12 13.22
C ASP A 146 -5.08 -1.19 13.27
N VAL A 147 -5.22 -1.74 14.47
CA VAL A 147 -6.06 -2.92 14.69
C VAL A 147 -7.50 -2.47 14.85
N VAL A 148 -8.33 -2.89 13.90
CA VAL A 148 -9.73 -2.48 13.78
C VAL A 148 -10.66 -3.67 13.97
N HIS A 149 -11.79 -3.40 14.60
CA HIS A 149 -12.98 -4.25 14.52
C HIS A 149 -14.01 -3.48 13.71
N ARG A 150 -14.37 -4.02 12.55
CA ARG A 150 -15.35 -3.38 11.67
C ARG A 150 -16.70 -3.31 12.37
N SER A 151 -17.34 -2.16 12.29
CA SER A 151 -18.67 -1.96 12.86
C SER A 151 -19.70 -2.88 12.21
N GLU A 152 -20.51 -3.53 13.03
CA GLU A 152 -21.74 -4.19 12.58
C GLU A 152 -22.88 -3.17 12.61
N VAL A 153 -23.46 -2.83 11.47
CA VAL A 153 -24.63 -1.95 11.39
C VAL A 153 -25.86 -2.73 11.81
N THR A 154 -26.53 -2.32 12.88
CA THR A 154 -27.75 -3.00 13.38
C THR A 154 -29.03 -2.36 12.88
N SER A 155 -29.05 -1.04 12.71
CA SER A 155 -30.19 -0.28 12.21
C SER A 155 -29.71 1.03 11.60
N CYS A 156 -30.37 1.51 10.56
CA CYS A 156 -30.16 2.84 10.01
C CYS A 156 -31.51 3.50 9.73
N ASN A 157 -31.63 4.78 10.09
CA ASN A 157 -32.72 5.65 9.68
C ASN A 157 -32.13 6.73 8.77
N ALA A 158 -32.58 6.78 7.51
CA ALA A 158 -32.21 7.82 6.56
C ALA A 158 -33.40 8.75 6.32
N GLN A 159 -33.13 10.04 6.26
CA GLN A 159 -34.09 11.11 6.04
C GLN A 159 -33.64 11.95 4.86
N PHE A 160 -34.54 12.11 3.89
CA PHE A 160 -34.34 12.97 2.74
C PHE A 160 -35.01 14.31 3.02
N ASN A 161 -34.24 15.38 3.07
CA ASN A 161 -34.77 16.73 3.17
C ASN A 161 -34.70 17.37 1.79
N ILE A 162 -35.88 17.62 1.21
CA ILE A 162 -36.01 18.25 -0.11
C ILE A 162 -36.32 19.74 0.12
N ALA A 163 -35.36 20.60 -0.20
CA ALA A 163 -35.51 22.04 -0.14
C ALA A 163 -35.33 22.61 -1.55
N GLY A 164 -36.41 22.61 -2.33
CA GLY A 164 -36.38 23.03 -3.74
C GLY A 164 -35.62 22.03 -4.65
N PRO A 165 -34.75 22.49 -5.58
CA PRO A 165 -34.03 21.59 -6.48
C PRO A 165 -32.87 20.84 -5.80
N GLN A 166 -32.57 21.17 -4.54
CA GLN A 166 -31.54 20.51 -3.76
C GLN A 166 -32.17 19.54 -2.78
N TRP A 167 -31.59 18.35 -2.68
CA TRP A 167 -31.92 17.39 -1.65
C TRP A 167 -30.69 17.13 -0.79
N THR A 168 -30.90 16.95 0.50
CA THR A 168 -29.89 16.47 1.43
C THR A 168 -30.34 15.14 2.02
N VAL A 169 -29.39 14.23 2.23
CA VAL A 169 -29.60 13.01 2.98
C VAL A 169 -28.91 13.17 4.32
N GLY A 170 -29.69 13.06 5.38
CA GLY A 170 -29.21 12.86 6.73
C GLY A 170 -29.62 11.47 7.20
N GLY A 171 -28.97 10.96 8.23
CA GLY A 171 -29.40 9.72 8.83
C GLY A 171 -28.56 9.34 10.02
N THR A 172 -29.11 8.45 10.84
CA THR A 172 -28.46 7.90 12.02
C THR A 172 -28.41 6.40 11.87
N CYS A 173 -27.25 5.80 12.14
CA CYS A 173 -27.09 4.36 12.18
C CYS A 173 -26.65 3.93 13.58
N ASP A 174 -27.31 2.92 14.10
CA ASP A 174 -26.83 2.19 15.27
C ASP A 174 -25.80 1.17 14.81
N VAL A 175 -24.64 1.21 15.45
CA VAL A 175 -23.53 0.29 15.17
C VAL A 175 -23.12 -0.43 16.43
N ARG A 176 -22.69 -1.67 16.29
CA ARG A 176 -22.10 -2.47 17.35
C ARG A 176 -20.65 -2.82 17.03
N LYS A 177 -19.89 -3.07 18.10
CA LYS A 177 -18.51 -3.62 18.07
C LYS A 177 -17.48 -2.77 17.30
N ALA A 178 -17.75 -1.50 17.02
CA ALA A 178 -16.78 -0.63 16.34
C ALA A 178 -15.59 -0.31 17.24
N SER A 179 -14.37 -0.64 16.80
CA SER A 179 -13.16 -0.26 17.54
C SER A 179 -11.95 -0.05 16.63
N SER A 180 -11.09 0.91 16.99
CA SER A 180 -9.79 1.16 16.36
C SER A 180 -8.78 1.35 17.49
N ALA A 181 -7.62 0.71 17.38
CA ALA A 181 -6.55 0.89 18.36
C ALA A 181 -6.01 2.33 18.36
N ARG A 182 -6.15 3.02 17.22
CA ARG A 182 -5.81 4.43 17.05
C ARG A 182 -6.97 5.39 17.27
N GLY A 183 -8.13 4.90 17.69
CA GLY A 183 -9.32 5.72 17.92
C GLY A 183 -9.90 6.37 16.66
N ARG A 184 -9.63 5.81 15.46
CA ARG A 184 -10.12 6.33 14.19
C ARG A 184 -11.48 5.71 13.84
N TYR A 185 -12.47 6.57 13.63
CA TYR A 185 -13.84 6.19 13.25
C TYR A 185 -14.35 7.17 12.20
N GLY A 186 -15.09 6.67 11.23
CA GLY A 186 -15.68 7.48 10.17
C GLY A 186 -16.95 6.85 9.64
N CYS A 187 -17.88 7.69 9.23
CA CYS A 187 -19.15 7.30 8.67
C CYS A 187 -19.14 7.76 7.21
N LEU A 188 -19.39 6.83 6.28
CA LEU A 188 -19.47 7.13 4.85
C LEU A 188 -20.87 6.81 4.35
N TRP A 189 -21.49 7.78 3.68
CA TRP A 189 -22.67 7.56 2.87
C TRP A 189 -22.24 7.26 1.45
N THR A 190 -22.63 6.10 0.93
CA THR A 190 -22.36 5.71 -0.46
C THR A 190 -23.67 5.72 -1.25
N GLU A 191 -23.72 6.54 -2.29
CA GLU A 191 -24.83 6.53 -3.25
C GLU A 191 -24.60 5.40 -4.26
N HIS A 192 -25.46 4.37 -4.25
CA HIS A 192 -25.48 3.37 -5.31
C HIS A 192 -26.43 3.82 -6.41
N ARG A 193 -25.88 4.36 -7.51
CA ARG A 193 -26.68 4.63 -8.71
C ARG A 193 -26.81 3.37 -9.55
N ALA A 194 -28.02 3.04 -9.99
CA ALA A 194 -28.20 2.19 -11.14
C ALA A 194 -27.55 2.87 -12.36
N GLU A 195 -26.80 2.11 -13.16
CA GLU A 195 -25.99 2.56 -14.29
C GLU A 195 -26.70 3.62 -15.16
N SER A 196 -26.40 4.92 -14.99
CA SER A 196 -26.62 5.95 -16.04
C SER A 196 -26.25 7.40 -15.68
N SER A 197 -25.83 7.77 -14.46
CA SER A 197 -25.49 9.19 -14.21
C SER A 197 -24.29 9.40 -13.29
N LYS A 198 -23.27 10.08 -13.81
CA LYS A 198 -22.06 10.50 -13.07
C LYS A 198 -22.39 11.67 -12.12
N PHE A 199 -22.17 11.47 -10.83
CA PHE A 199 -21.81 12.53 -9.89
C PHE A 199 -21.02 11.90 -8.73
N HIS A 200 -19.93 12.52 -8.29
CA HIS A 200 -19.11 12.04 -7.18
C HIS A 200 -19.08 13.14 -6.11
N SER A 201 -19.78 12.89 -5.00
CA SER A 201 -19.73 13.74 -3.82
C SER A 201 -19.40 12.86 -2.63
N SER A 202 -18.13 12.87 -2.22
CA SER A 202 -17.68 12.33 -0.94
C SER A 202 -17.71 13.45 0.09
N ARG A 203 -18.53 13.32 1.14
CA ARG A 203 -18.36 14.08 2.39
C ARG A 203 -18.18 13.08 3.52
N THR A 204 -17.00 13.11 4.12
CA THR A 204 -16.70 12.39 5.35
C THR A 204 -17.38 13.12 6.50
N ASN A 205 -18.36 12.49 7.14
CA ASN A 205 -18.94 13.02 8.38
C ASN A 205 -18.29 12.31 9.58
N GLN A 206 -17.98 13.10 10.60
CA GLN A 206 -17.43 12.64 11.87
C GLN A 206 -18.53 11.91 12.66
N CYS A 207 -18.30 10.65 13.07
CA CYS A 207 -19.24 9.96 13.93
C CYS A 207 -19.01 10.42 15.38
N ASP A 208 -20.00 11.02 16.02
CA ASP A 208 -19.93 11.30 17.45
C ASP A 208 -20.08 9.99 18.23
N LYS A 209 -19.06 9.66 19.04
CA LYS A 209 -19.18 8.58 20.02
C LYS A 209 -20.17 9.02 21.08
N ASN A 210 -21.28 8.31 21.22
CA ASN A 210 -21.97 8.24 22.50
C ASN A 210 -21.31 7.09 23.28
N PRO A 211 -20.51 7.35 24.33
CA PRO A 211 -19.84 6.29 25.07
C PRO A 211 -20.88 5.51 25.88
N VAL A 212 -21.36 4.39 25.33
CA VAL A 212 -22.05 3.39 26.14
C VAL A 212 -20.98 2.62 26.91
N TYR A 213 -20.55 3.19 28.04
CA TYR A 213 -19.86 2.44 29.08
C TYR A 213 -20.85 1.44 29.68
N GLY A 214 -20.82 0.19 29.17
CA GLY A 214 -21.41 -0.96 29.84
C GLY A 214 -20.30 -1.72 30.57
N ARG A 215 -20.46 -1.85 31.89
CA ARG A 215 -19.56 -2.55 32.82
C ARG A 215 -19.27 -3.99 32.43
#